data_AF-A0A3D5JDR0-F1
#
_entry.id   AF-A0A3D5JDR0-F1
#
_cell.length_a   1.000
_cell.length_b   1.000
_cell.length_c   1.000
_cell.angle_alpha   90.00
_cell.angle_beta   90.00
_cell.angle_gamma   90.00
#
_symmetry.space_group_name_H-M   'P 1'
#
loop_
_entity.id
_entity.type
_entity.pdbx_description
1 polymer ?
#
loop_
_entity_poly.entity_id
_entity_poly.type
_entity_poly.pdbx_seq_one_letter_code
_entity_poly.pdbx_strand_id
1 'polypeptide(L)'
;MLHHLLNGVLPVFGIGALGFILGWRGVFDFKMAMVLNKFVMFIAMPALAFQLLANAPLEEFNVVLLGGYLFTEVIMYSLGFLTARFLFKTDLMEAALLGLA
;
A
#
# COMPACT_ATOMS: atom_id res chain seq x y z
N MET A 1 18.39 3.48 -12.78
CA MET A 1 17.51 2.36 -12.38
C MET A 1 17.91 1.75 -11.03
N LEU A 2 19.18 1.32 -10.84
CA LEU A 2 19.65 0.76 -9.55
C LEU A 2 19.42 1.70 -8.34
N HIS A 3 19.60 3.01 -8.53
CA HIS A 3 19.41 4.01 -7.48
C HIS A 3 17.97 4.10 -6.96
N HIS A 4 16.96 4.00 -7.84
CA HIS A 4 15.55 3.98 -7.43
C HIS A 4 15.17 2.67 -6.73
N LEU A 5 15.78 1.55 -7.14
CA LEU A 5 15.65 0.26 -6.47
C LEU A 5 16.17 0.32 -5.02
N LEU A 6 17.35 0.91 -4.82
CA LEU A 6 18.00 0.99 -3.51
C LEU A 6 17.32 2.02 -2.58
N ASN A 7 16.78 3.12 -3.11
CA ASN A 7 16.19 4.19 -2.29
C ASN A 7 14.67 4.09 -2.12
N GLY A 8 13.95 3.49 -3.06
CA GLY A 8 12.49 3.37 -2.99
C GLY A 8 12.04 1.97 -2.60
N VAL A 9 12.49 0.97 -3.36
CA VAL A 9 12.00 -0.41 -3.24
C VAL A 9 12.59 -1.11 -2.01
N LEU A 10 13.93 -1.11 -1.90
CA LEU A 10 14.63 -1.83 -0.85
C LEU A 10 14.19 -1.43 0.58
N PRO A 11 13.98 -0.15 0.91
CA PRO A 11 13.54 0.22 2.26
C PRO A 11 12.15 -0.32 2.61
N VAL A 12 11.20 -0.29 1.67
CA VAL A 12 9.83 -0.78 1.89
C VAL A 12 9.84 -2.29 2.17
N PHE A 13 10.50 -3.06 1.30
CA PHE A 13 10.67 -4.51 1.51
C PHE A 13 11.51 -4.82 2.76
N GLY A 14 12.52 -3.99 3.03
CA GLY A 14 13.39 -4.11 4.20
C GLY A 14 12.63 -3.98 5.52
N ILE A 15 11.75 -2.99 5.64
CA ILE A 15 10.89 -2.82 6.83
C ILE A 15 9.97 -4.03 7.00
N GLY A 16 9.36 -4.52 5.92
CA GLY A 16 8.54 -5.74 5.95
C GLY A 16 9.33 -6.97 6.43
N ALA A 17 10.52 -7.18 5.89
CA ALA A 17 11.40 -8.28 6.30
C ALA A 17 11.84 -8.17 7.77
N LEU A 18 12.18 -6.96 8.23
CA LEU A 18 12.50 -6.71 9.64
C LEU A 18 11.31 -7.01 10.55
N GLY A 19 10.11 -6.56 10.20
CA GLY A 19 8.88 -6.87 10.92
C GLY A 19 8.65 -8.39 11.03
N PHE A 20 8.84 -9.12 9.94
CA PHE A 20 8.75 -10.58 9.92
C PHE A 20 9.78 -11.25 10.85
N ILE A 21 11.06 -10.83 10.79
CA ILE A 21 12.13 -11.38 11.63
C ILE A 21 11.84 -11.12 13.12
N LEU A 22 11.37 -9.91 13.47
CA LEU A 22 11.07 -9.54 14.85
C LEU A 22 9.85 -10.30 15.39
N GLY A 23 8.83 -10.52 14.56
CA GLY A 23 7.69 -11.38 14.88
C GLY A 23 8.11 -12.85 15.06
N TRP A 24 8.94 -13.38 14.15
CA TRP A 24 9.45 -14.74 14.22
C TRP A 24 10.31 -15.00 15.47
N ARG A 25 11.08 -14.00 15.91
CA ARG A 25 11.85 -14.05 17.17
C ARG A 25 11.03 -13.83 18.43
N GLY A 26 9.72 -13.57 18.31
CA GLY A 26 8.82 -13.34 19.44
C GLY A 26 9.05 -11.99 20.15
N VAL A 27 9.76 -11.05 19.52
CA VAL A 27 9.96 -9.69 20.07
C VAL A 27 8.66 -8.90 20.06
N PHE A 28 7.85 -9.09 19.01
CA PHE A 28 6.48 -8.59 18.92
C PHE A 28 5.51 -9.75 18.98
N ASP A 29 4.66 -9.76 20.01
CA ASP A 29 3.51 -10.66 20.05
C ASP A 29 2.35 -10.11 19.18
N PHE A 30 1.32 -10.94 18.98
CA PHE A 30 0.17 -10.58 18.17
C PHE A 30 -0.57 -9.33 18.69
N LYS A 31 -0.61 -9.13 20.01
CA LYS A 31 -1.30 -7.99 20.63
C LYS A 31 -0.53 -6.70 20.38
N MET A 32 0.78 -6.72 20.49
CA MET A 32 1.66 -5.59 20.15
C MET A 32 1.56 -5.25 18.67
N ALA A 33 1.56 -6.26 17.78
CA ALA A 33 1.37 -6.05 16.35
C ALA A 33 0.00 -5.41 16.03
N MET A 34 -1.07 -5.84 16.71
CA MET A 34 -2.40 -5.23 16.55
C MET A 34 -2.43 -3.77 17.02
N VAL A 35 -1.80 -3.46 18.17
CA VAL A 35 -1.70 -2.07 18.67
C VAL A 35 -0.94 -1.20 17.69
N LEU A 36 0.19 -1.70 17.17
CA LEU A 36 0.97 -0.99 16.16
C LEU A 36 0.15 -0.74 14.88
N ASN A 37 -0.57 -1.75 14.40
CA ASN A 37 -1.40 -1.60 13.20
C ASN A 37 -2.50 -0.54 13.40
N LYS A 38 -3.17 -0.54 14.57
CA LYS A 38 -4.15 0.50 14.90
C LYS A 38 -3.52 1.89 14.93
N PHE A 39 -2.35 2.04 15.56
CA PHE A 39 -1.62 3.31 15.56
C PHE A 39 -1.31 3.78 14.13
N VAL A 40 -0.81 2.88 13.27
CA VAL A 40 -0.49 3.22 11.89
C VAL A 40 -1.74 3.64 11.13
N MET A 41 -2.82 2.86 11.18
CA MET A 41 -4.05 3.14 10.44
C MET A 41 -4.75 4.42 10.89
N PHE A 42 -4.80 4.70 12.20
CA PHE A 42 -5.58 5.82 12.73
C PHE A 42 -4.78 7.10 12.97
N ILE A 43 -3.46 7.02 13.12
CA ILE A 43 -2.63 8.17 13.49
C ILE A 43 -1.55 8.43 12.43
N ALA A 44 -0.69 7.45 12.17
CA ALA A 44 0.48 7.67 11.31
C ALA A 44 0.09 7.91 9.84
N MET A 45 -0.83 7.10 9.31
CA MET A 45 -1.31 7.23 7.92
C MET A 45 -2.01 8.56 7.66
N PRO A 46 -2.97 9.01 8.51
CA PRO A 46 -3.53 10.35 8.36
C PRO A 46 -2.48 11.46 8.48
N ALA A 47 -1.57 11.38 9.46
CA ALA A 47 -0.52 12.39 9.62
C ALA A 47 0.39 12.48 8.39
N LEU A 48 0.77 11.32 7.81
CA LEU A 48 1.53 11.27 6.57
C LEU A 48 0.74 11.86 5.40
N ALA A 49 -0.55 11.55 5.26
CA ALA A 49 -1.39 12.13 4.23
C ALA A 49 -1.46 13.65 4.35
N PHE A 50 -1.65 14.19 5.56
CA PHE A 50 -1.60 15.63 5.80
C PHE A 50 -0.25 16.23 5.44
N GLN A 51 0.86 15.58 5.83
CA GLN A 51 2.20 16.05 5.50
C GLN A 51 2.43 16.09 3.99
N LEU A 52 2.03 15.06 3.25
CA LEU A 52 2.17 15.00 1.80
C LEU A 52 1.32 16.08 1.12
N LEU A 53 0.08 16.27 1.55
CA LEU A 53 -0.81 17.30 1.01
C LEU A 53 -0.30 18.72 1.31
N ALA A 54 0.19 18.96 2.53
CA ALA A 54 0.70 20.27 2.94
C ALA A 54 1.97 20.69 2.17
N ASN A 55 2.75 19.73 1.68
CA ASN A 55 3.96 19.96 0.89
C ASN A 55 3.75 19.71 -0.61
N ALA A 56 2.52 19.48 -1.06
CA ALA A 56 2.24 19.20 -2.46
C ALA A 56 2.51 20.44 -3.33
N PRO A 57 3.31 20.32 -4.42
CA PRO A 57 3.59 21.44 -5.32
C PRO A 57 2.36 21.69 -6.21
N LEU A 58 1.42 22.50 -5.71
CA LEU A 58 0.17 22.81 -6.41
C LEU A 58 0.39 23.54 -7.74
N GLU A 59 1.53 24.22 -7.90
CA GLU A 59 1.91 24.90 -9.15
C GLU A 59 2.18 23.92 -10.30
N GLU A 60 2.59 22.68 -9.99
CA GLU A 60 2.87 21.62 -10.96
C GLU A 60 1.65 20.70 -11.19
N PHE A 61 0.48 21.08 -10.66
CA PHE A 61 -0.69 20.22 -10.70
C PHE A 61 -1.23 20.06 -12.12
N ASN A 62 -1.25 18.82 -12.61
CA ASN A 62 -1.70 18.47 -13.95
C ASN A 62 -2.91 17.54 -13.90
N VAL A 63 -4.09 18.08 -14.25
CA VAL A 63 -5.36 17.36 -14.24
C VAL A 63 -5.38 16.18 -15.22
N VAL A 64 -4.68 16.30 -16.36
CA VAL A 64 -4.60 15.22 -17.35
C VAL A 64 -3.78 14.05 -16.80
N LEU A 65 -2.66 14.33 -16.14
CA LEU A 65 -1.87 13.31 -15.46
C LEU A 65 -2.65 12.65 -14.33
N LEU A 66 -3.39 13.42 -13.53
CA LEU A 66 -4.25 12.89 -12.48
C LEU A 66 -5.35 11.97 -13.04
N GLY A 67 -6.02 12.41 -14.11
CA GLY A 67 -7.05 11.61 -14.78
C GLY A 67 -6.47 10.33 -15.39
N GLY A 68 -5.29 10.40 -16.01
CA GLY A 68 -4.59 9.24 -16.55
C GLY A 68 -4.14 8.25 -15.46
N TYR A 69 -3.68 8.76 -14.32
CA TYR A 69 -3.35 7.97 -13.14
C TYR A 69 -4.60 7.22 -12.63
N LEU A 70 -5.69 7.94 -12.35
CA LEU A 70 -6.95 7.36 -11.87
C LEU A 70 -7.51 6.32 -12.84
N PHE A 71 -7.49 6.61 -14.14
CA PHE A 71 -7.96 5.67 -15.16
C PHE A 71 -7.14 4.37 -15.17
N THR A 72 -5.82 4.49 -15.08
CA THR A 72 -4.92 3.33 -15.05
C THR A 72 -5.12 2.52 -13.78
N GLU A 73 -5.29 3.18 -12.63
CA GLU A 73 -5.54 2.56 -11.34
C GLU A 73 -6.87 1.76 -11.33
N VAL A 74 -7.96 2.36 -11.85
CA VAL A 74 -9.25 1.66 -12.01
C VAL A 74 -9.12 0.42 -12.89
N ILE A 75 -8.37 0.51 -13.99
CA ILE A 75 -8.13 -0.65 -14.87
C ILE A 75 -7.33 -1.72 -14.12
N MET A 76 -6.23 -1.35 -13.46
CA MET A 76 -5.37 -2.30 -12.75
C MET A 76 -6.14 -3.05 -11.66
N TYR A 77 -6.89 -2.33 -10.82
CA TYR A 77 -7.71 -2.95 -9.76
C TYR A 77 -8.85 -3.81 -10.32
N SER A 78 -9.49 -3.35 -11.39
CA SER A 78 -10.50 -4.16 -12.07
C SER A 78 -9.90 -5.45 -12.63
N LEU A 79 -8.73 -5.39 -13.28
CA LEU A 79 -8.05 -6.57 -13.77
C LEU A 79 -7.63 -7.52 -12.65
N GLY A 80 -7.12 -7.00 -11.52
CA GLY A 80 -6.80 -7.79 -10.33
C GLY A 80 -8.02 -8.51 -9.78
N PHE A 81 -9.13 -7.79 -9.60
CA PHE A 81 -10.41 -8.35 -9.18
C PHE A 81 -10.93 -9.44 -10.13
N LEU A 82 -10.96 -9.15 -11.43
CA LEU A 82 -11.46 -10.08 -12.45
C LEU A 82 -10.58 -11.34 -12.51
N THR A 83 -9.25 -11.18 -12.36
CA THR A 83 -8.32 -12.30 -12.31
C THR A 83 -8.58 -13.19 -11.09
N ALA A 84 -8.69 -12.60 -9.90
CA ALA A 84 -9.04 -13.34 -8.68
C ALA A 84 -10.40 -14.07 -8.84
N ARG A 85 -11.40 -13.35 -9.34
CA ARG A 85 -12.76 -13.88 -9.49
C ARG A 85 -12.88 -14.99 -10.53
N PHE A 86 -12.24 -14.84 -11.69
CA PHE A 86 -12.47 -15.75 -12.83
C PHE A 86 -11.40 -16.83 -12.99
N LEU A 87 -10.12 -16.53 -12.74
CA LEU A 87 -9.07 -17.55 -12.81
C LEU A 87 -9.00 -18.36 -11.51
N PHE A 88 -9.02 -17.70 -10.36
CA PHE A 88 -8.90 -18.35 -9.05
C PHE A 88 -10.24 -18.73 -8.42
N LYS A 89 -11.36 -18.28 -9.00
CA LYS A 89 -12.73 -18.63 -8.57
C LYS A 89 -13.01 -18.27 -7.10
N THR A 90 -12.37 -17.22 -6.60
CA THR A 90 -12.54 -16.74 -5.22
C THR A 90 -13.92 -16.13 -5.03
N ASP A 91 -14.36 -16.01 -3.77
CA ASP A 91 -15.62 -15.33 -3.45
C ASP A 91 -15.54 -13.82 -3.79
N LEU A 92 -16.69 -13.15 -3.80
CA LEU A 92 -16.76 -11.75 -4.24
C LEU A 92 -16.02 -10.81 -3.29
N MET A 93 -16.05 -11.09 -1.98
CA MET A 93 -15.35 -10.29 -0.97
C MET A 93 -13.84 -10.53 -1.02
N GLU A 94 -13.40 -11.79 -1.09
CA GLU A 94 -11.98 -12.13 -1.26
C GLU A 94 -11.41 -11.59 -2.57
N ALA A 95 -12.13 -11.70 -3.68
CA ALA A 95 -11.71 -11.11 -4.95
C ALA A 95 -11.55 -9.58 -4.86
N ALA A 96 -12.44 -8.89 -4.15
CA ALA A 96 -12.35 -7.45 -3.94
C ALA A 96 -11.12 -7.07 -3.10
N LEU A 97 -10.86 -7.80 -2.02
CA LEU A 97 -9.68 -7.58 -1.18
C LEU A 97 -8.38 -7.84 -1.94
N LEU A 98 -8.33 -8.91 -2.74
CA LEU A 98 -7.16 -9.24 -3.56
C LEU A 98 -6.96 -8.28 -4.72
N GLY A 99 -8.03 -7.75 -5.31
CA GLY A 99 -7.95 -6.78 -6.40
C GLY A 99 -7.46 -5.39 -5.96
N LEU A 100 -7.60 -5.07 -4.67
CA LEU A 100 -7.14 -3.82 -4.06
C LEU A 100 -5.74 -3.92 -3.44
N ALA A 101 -5.16 -5.12 -3.39
CA ALA A 101 -3.85 -5.41 -2.81
C ALA A 101 -2.72 -5.17 -3.82
#